data_AF-A0A378R5L8-F1
#
_entry.id   AF-A0A378R5L8-F1
#
_cell.length_a   1.000
_cell.length_b   1.000
_cell.length_c   1.000
_cell.angle_alpha   90.00
_cell.angle_beta   90.00
_cell.angle_gamma   90.00
#
_symmetry.space_group_name_H-M   'P 1'
#
loop_
_entity.id
_entity.type
_entity.pdbx_description
1 polymer ?
#
loop_
_entity_poly.entity_id
_entity_poly.type
_entity_poly.pdbx_seq_one_letter_code
_entity_poly.pdbx_strand_id
1 'polypeptide(L)'
;MTARIFYPLLAIALLAGCSQTTPAQPNETAQDTSEAAQDASEISQADVAAAHGTADLDALLTTLDDGTHPADEIQAKPIITSDGKAQIDWQYIDTSEPRADTANYDYPIALDSEAVANYAKAYNISPKAAQHSIVVGMAAPEALGKILDQLADGKYIGHTLTDGEKMSLVITTTADVVGETHEYVFADNFGKGLVLPIVIAPKDTP
;
A
#
# COMPACT_ATOMS: atom_id res chain seq x y z
N MET A 1 -16.64 -67.42 -4.59
CA MET A 1 -16.81 -66.36 -3.58
C MET A 1 -17.39 -65.15 -4.27
N THR A 2 -18.36 -64.48 -3.65
CA THR A 2 -19.20 -63.46 -4.29
C THR A 2 -19.14 -62.19 -3.45
N ALA A 3 -18.86 -61.04 -4.07
CA ALA A 3 -18.89 -59.75 -3.40
C ALA A 3 -19.56 -58.70 -4.29
N ARG A 4 -20.73 -58.24 -3.84
CA ARG A 4 -21.39 -56.99 -4.28
C ARG A 4 -21.14 -55.93 -3.21
N ILE A 5 -21.01 -54.65 -3.58
CA ILE A 5 -21.35 -53.43 -2.81
C ILE A 5 -21.18 -52.27 -3.82
N PHE A 6 -22.24 -51.61 -4.28
CA PHE A 6 -23.06 -50.54 -3.67
C PHE A 6 -22.44 -49.11 -3.71
N TYR A 7 -22.72 -48.39 -4.80
CA TYR A 7 -23.07 -46.95 -4.83
C TYR A 7 -24.57 -46.79 -4.45
N PRO A 8 -25.19 -45.59 -4.31
CA PRO A 8 -24.69 -44.21 -4.49
C PRO A 8 -25.04 -43.26 -3.31
N LEU A 9 -24.78 -41.94 -3.45
CA LEU A 9 -25.88 -40.96 -3.33
C LEU A 9 -25.57 -39.63 -4.03
N LEU A 10 -26.59 -39.09 -4.70
CA LEU A 10 -26.63 -37.80 -5.39
C LEU A 10 -27.79 -37.01 -4.76
N ALA A 11 -27.60 -35.73 -4.44
CA ALA A 11 -28.67 -34.86 -3.99
C ALA A 11 -28.54 -33.46 -4.61
N ILE A 12 -29.56 -33.05 -5.35
CA ILE A 12 -29.69 -31.75 -6.04
C ILE A 12 -30.58 -30.86 -5.18
N ALA A 13 -30.21 -29.59 -5.00
CA ALA A 13 -31.07 -28.59 -4.37
C ALA A 13 -31.65 -27.62 -5.43
N LEU A 14 -32.96 -27.38 -5.38
CA LEU A 14 -33.68 -26.49 -6.30
C LEU A 14 -33.74 -25.03 -5.80
N LEU A 15 -33.98 -24.12 -6.75
CA LEU A 15 -34.35 -22.71 -6.49
C LEU A 15 -35.79 -22.58 -5.98
N ALA A 16 -36.06 -21.53 -5.19
CA ALA A 16 -37.06 -20.47 -5.47
C ALA A 16 -37.41 -19.64 -4.21
N GLY A 17 -37.61 -18.32 -4.36
CA GLY A 17 -38.19 -17.49 -3.29
C GLY A 17 -37.88 -15.99 -3.37
N CYS A 18 -38.63 -15.24 -4.18
CA CYS A 18 -38.66 -13.78 -4.11
C CYS A 18 -39.79 -13.30 -3.18
N SER A 19 -39.61 -12.20 -2.44
CA SER A 19 -40.58 -11.08 -2.32
C SER A 19 -40.05 -9.95 -1.44
N GLN A 20 -40.21 -8.70 -1.90
CA GLN A 20 -40.09 -7.48 -1.10
C GLN A 20 -41.45 -7.18 -0.43
N THR A 21 -41.48 -6.48 0.71
CA THR A 21 -42.53 -5.50 1.10
C THR A 21 -42.13 -4.74 2.37
N THR A 22 -42.28 -3.41 2.34
CA THR A 22 -42.30 -2.47 3.48
C THR A 22 -43.66 -1.77 3.42
N PRO A 23 -44.42 -1.59 4.53
CA PRO A 23 -44.58 -0.21 5.05
C PRO A 23 -44.92 -0.01 6.55
N ALA A 24 -44.56 1.20 7.02
CA ALA A 24 -45.29 2.11 7.93
C ALA A 24 -45.50 1.85 9.45
N GLN A 25 -45.34 2.95 10.19
CA GLN A 25 -45.71 3.21 11.59
C GLN A 25 -47.24 3.30 11.83
N PRO A 26 -47.65 3.38 13.11
CA PRO A 26 -48.41 4.54 13.60
C PRO A 26 -47.73 5.33 14.75
N ASN A 27 -48.35 6.45 15.16
CA ASN A 27 -47.79 7.51 16.02
C ASN A 27 -48.78 7.90 17.16
N GLU A 28 -48.38 8.87 18.02
CA GLU A 28 -49.20 9.67 18.98
C GLU A 28 -49.62 9.00 20.32
N THR A 29 -49.77 9.68 21.49
CA THR A 29 -49.50 11.06 22.02
C THR A 29 -49.46 10.95 23.58
N ALA A 30 -48.54 11.55 24.37
CA ALA A 30 -48.31 12.95 24.82
C ALA A 30 -48.82 13.31 26.25
N GLN A 31 -48.27 14.41 26.82
CA GLN A 31 -48.38 15.04 28.17
C GLN A 31 -47.16 14.76 29.10
N ASP A 32 -46.28 15.68 29.55
CA ASP A 32 -46.20 17.15 29.79
C ASP A 32 -46.25 17.55 31.29
N THR A 33 -45.16 18.11 31.84
CA THR A 33 -45.11 19.43 32.54
C THR A 33 -43.74 19.81 33.16
N SER A 34 -43.28 21.03 32.84
CA SER A 34 -42.60 22.03 33.70
C SER A 34 -41.09 21.97 34.08
N GLU A 35 -40.30 22.83 33.40
CA GLU A 35 -39.30 23.82 33.90
C GLU A 35 -38.19 23.46 34.95
N ALA A 36 -36.92 23.94 34.88
CA ALA A 36 -36.29 24.98 34.04
C ALA A 36 -34.77 24.74 33.79
N ALA A 37 -34.20 25.56 32.89
CA ALA A 37 -32.81 25.75 32.42
C ALA A 37 -31.65 25.55 33.45
N GLN A 38 -30.37 25.35 33.10
CA GLN A 38 -29.57 25.77 31.92
C GLN A 38 -28.56 24.63 31.55
N ASP A 39 -27.76 24.65 30.48
CA ASP A 39 -27.48 25.66 29.42
C ASP A 39 -27.12 24.98 28.07
N ALA A 40 -27.24 25.67 26.94
CA ALA A 40 -26.67 25.28 25.63
C ALA A 40 -26.67 26.47 24.64
N SER A 41 -25.51 27.11 24.45
CA SER A 41 -25.33 28.19 23.47
C SER A 41 -25.44 27.67 22.02
N GLU A 42 -26.51 28.05 21.32
CA GLU A 42 -26.63 27.86 19.86
C GLU A 42 -25.55 28.68 19.13
N ILE A 43 -24.67 28.03 18.37
CA ILE A 43 -23.80 28.72 17.43
C ILE A 43 -24.64 28.98 16.17
N SER A 44 -24.97 30.24 15.93
CA SER A 44 -25.78 30.63 14.78
C SER A 44 -24.99 30.46 13.47
N GLN A 45 -25.71 30.23 12.37
CA GLN A 45 -25.11 30.00 11.04
C GLN A 45 -24.41 31.24 10.44
N ALA A 46 -24.29 32.34 11.19
CA ALA A 46 -23.51 33.52 10.83
C ALA A 46 -22.00 33.38 11.12
N ASP A 47 -21.60 32.55 12.10
CA ASP A 47 -20.19 32.44 12.54
C ASP A 47 -19.33 31.60 11.56
N VAL A 48 -19.96 30.79 10.70
CA VAL A 48 -19.25 29.95 9.71
C VAL A 48 -18.76 30.75 8.50
N ALA A 49 -19.26 31.98 8.30
CA ALA A 49 -18.91 32.81 7.14
C ALA A 49 -17.60 33.61 7.30
N ALA A 50 -17.00 33.63 8.50
CA ALA A 50 -15.81 34.43 8.81
C ALA A 50 -14.49 33.65 8.77
N ALA A 51 -14.52 32.32 8.59
CA ALA A 51 -13.36 31.44 8.78
C ALA A 51 -12.63 30.99 7.49
N HIS A 52 -13.21 31.23 6.30
CA HIS A 52 -12.57 30.86 5.03
C HIS A 52 -12.12 32.09 4.22
N GLY A 53 -11.03 32.71 4.69
CA GLY A 53 -10.25 33.63 3.87
C GLY A 53 -9.45 32.84 2.82
N THR A 54 -9.59 33.20 1.54
CA THR A 54 -8.81 32.61 0.44
C THR A 54 -7.29 32.79 0.58
N ALA A 55 -6.88 33.73 1.44
CA ALA A 55 -5.49 34.00 1.79
C ALA A 55 -4.73 32.78 2.34
N ASP A 56 -5.40 31.80 2.95
CA ASP A 56 -4.75 30.59 3.49
C ASP A 56 -4.36 29.62 2.35
N LEU A 57 -5.18 29.55 1.29
CA LEU A 57 -4.89 28.73 0.12
C LEU A 57 -3.79 29.36 -0.75
N ASP A 58 -3.82 30.68 -0.94
CA ASP A 58 -2.74 31.42 -1.62
C ASP A 58 -1.44 31.36 -0.81
N ALA A 59 -1.48 31.41 0.54
CA ALA A 59 -0.31 31.24 1.38
C ALA A 59 0.28 29.83 1.27
N LEU A 60 -0.56 28.79 1.32
CA LEU A 60 -0.13 27.40 1.09
C LEU A 60 0.46 27.21 -0.31
N LEU A 61 -0.16 27.78 -1.35
CA LEU A 61 0.37 27.74 -2.72
C LEU A 61 1.71 28.47 -2.83
N THR A 62 1.87 29.63 -2.16
CA THR A 62 3.13 30.37 -2.13
C THR A 62 4.23 29.62 -1.35
N THR A 63 3.90 28.83 -0.33
CA THR A 63 4.88 27.94 0.33
C THR A 63 5.25 26.70 -0.48
N LEU A 64 4.43 26.33 -1.47
CA LEU A 64 4.74 25.27 -2.45
C LEU A 64 5.48 25.82 -3.68
N ASP A 65 5.31 27.11 -3.98
CA ASP A 65 5.91 27.85 -5.10
C ASP A 65 7.12 28.72 -4.66
N ASP A 66 7.69 28.50 -3.47
CA ASP A 66 9.03 29.01 -3.15
C ASP A 66 10.02 28.32 -4.11
N GLY A 67 10.41 29.04 -5.15
CA GLY A 67 11.31 28.64 -6.25
C GLY A 67 12.75 28.28 -5.82
N THR A 68 12.91 27.87 -4.57
CA THR A 68 14.09 27.25 -3.96
C THR A 68 14.11 25.73 -4.14
N HIS A 69 13.23 25.14 -4.97
CA HIS A 69 13.59 23.93 -5.70
C HIS A 69 14.68 24.30 -6.72
N PRO A 70 15.94 23.88 -6.56
CA PRO A 70 16.94 24.12 -7.59
C PRO A 70 16.48 23.41 -8.86
N ALA A 71 16.37 24.16 -9.97
CA ALA A 71 15.96 23.60 -11.27
C ALA A 71 16.97 22.59 -11.85
N ASP A 72 18.14 22.47 -11.24
CA ASP A 72 18.99 21.28 -11.28
C ASP A 72 18.60 20.31 -10.16
N GLU A 73 17.36 19.79 -10.19
CA GLU A 73 17.13 18.47 -9.61
C GLU A 73 18.10 17.51 -10.29
N ILE A 74 18.85 16.73 -9.50
CA ILE A 74 19.62 15.61 -10.02
C ILE A 74 18.61 14.61 -10.57
N GLN A 75 18.20 14.78 -11.81
CA GLN A 75 17.34 13.83 -12.51
C GLN A 75 18.09 12.51 -12.56
N ALA A 76 17.69 11.59 -11.69
CA ALA A 76 18.17 10.21 -11.72
C ALA A 76 17.79 9.64 -13.08
N LYS A 77 18.77 9.50 -13.97
CA LYS A 77 18.57 9.00 -15.33
C LYS A 77 19.13 7.60 -15.43
N PRO A 78 18.47 6.70 -16.17
CA PRO A 78 18.99 5.38 -16.41
C PRO A 78 20.28 5.45 -17.23
N ILE A 79 21.19 4.50 -17.01
CA ILE A 79 22.36 4.30 -17.86
C ILE A 79 21.86 3.82 -19.23
N ILE A 80 22.30 4.46 -20.32
CA ILE A 80 22.05 3.95 -21.66
C ILE A 80 23.19 3.00 -22.05
N THR A 81 22.84 1.73 -22.29
CA THR A 81 23.78 0.68 -22.66
C THR A 81 24.24 0.81 -24.12
N SER A 82 25.28 0.05 -24.50
CA SER A 82 25.81 0.07 -25.88
C SER A 82 24.85 -0.48 -26.93
N ASP A 83 23.86 -1.29 -26.55
CA ASP A 83 22.75 -1.75 -27.39
C ASP A 83 21.53 -0.82 -27.33
N GLY A 84 21.61 0.32 -26.65
CA GLY A 84 20.59 1.36 -26.62
C GLY A 84 19.46 1.15 -25.60
N LYS A 85 19.59 0.16 -24.71
CA LYS A 85 18.63 -0.09 -23.63
C LYS A 85 18.86 0.85 -22.44
N ALA A 86 17.81 1.06 -21.66
CA ALA A 86 17.91 1.69 -20.35
C ALA A 86 18.26 0.64 -19.29
N GLN A 87 19.28 0.90 -18.48
CA GLN A 87 19.62 0.13 -17.28
C GLN A 87 19.43 1.03 -16.05
N ILE A 88 19.01 0.47 -14.92
CA ILE A 88 18.87 1.24 -13.70
C ILE A 88 20.26 1.67 -13.18
N ASP A 89 20.43 2.96 -12.93
CA ASP A 89 21.60 3.49 -12.23
C ASP A 89 21.38 3.40 -10.72
N TRP A 90 21.77 2.26 -10.15
CA TRP A 90 21.66 2.00 -8.72
C TRP A 90 22.42 3.02 -7.86
N GLN A 91 23.40 3.77 -8.40
CA GLN A 91 24.15 4.77 -7.63
C GLN A 91 23.30 5.97 -7.19
N TYR A 92 22.19 6.26 -7.90
CA TYR A 92 21.23 7.29 -7.52
C TYR A 92 20.06 6.76 -6.67
N ILE A 93 19.92 5.44 -6.55
CA ILE A 93 18.84 4.79 -5.80
C ILE A 93 19.34 4.36 -4.42
N ASP A 94 20.47 3.66 -4.39
CA ASP A 94 21.05 3.02 -3.21
C ASP A 94 21.30 3.99 -2.07
N THR A 95 21.16 3.46 -0.85
CA THR A 95 21.36 4.21 0.39
C THR A 95 22.73 3.90 0.97
N SER A 96 23.22 4.78 1.84
CA SER A 96 24.41 4.53 2.66
C SER A 96 24.12 3.74 3.93
N GLU A 97 22.89 3.21 4.09
CA GLU A 97 22.47 2.51 5.31
C GLU A 97 23.09 1.10 5.37
N PRO A 98 23.73 0.71 6.48
CA PRO A 98 24.19 -0.66 6.66
C PRO A 98 23.02 -1.64 6.76
N ARG A 99 23.19 -2.85 6.21
CA ARG A 99 22.24 -3.95 6.39
C ARG A 99 22.10 -4.30 7.87
N ALA A 100 20.87 -4.32 8.36
CA ALA A 100 20.57 -4.64 9.74
C ALA A 100 20.56 -6.15 10.00
N ASP A 101 20.84 -6.54 11.24
CA ASP A 101 20.74 -7.94 11.68
C ASP A 101 19.27 -8.32 11.94
N THR A 102 18.65 -9.01 10.99
CA THR A 102 17.25 -9.47 11.09
C THR A 102 17.00 -10.44 12.25
N ALA A 103 18.05 -11.03 12.85
CA ALA A 103 17.90 -11.84 14.06
C ALA A 103 17.57 -10.98 15.29
N ASN A 104 18.11 -9.76 15.37
CA ASN A 104 17.99 -8.86 16.53
C ASN A 104 17.27 -7.53 16.21
N TYR A 105 16.67 -7.41 15.04
CA TYR A 105 15.97 -6.21 14.58
C TYR A 105 14.72 -5.87 15.43
N ASP A 106 14.56 -4.59 15.74
CA ASP A 106 13.40 -4.05 16.46
C ASP A 106 12.33 -3.58 15.47
N TYR A 107 11.34 -4.43 15.22
CA TYR A 107 10.29 -4.16 14.22
C TYR A 107 9.22 -3.20 14.78
N PRO A 108 8.75 -2.20 14.00
CA PRO A 108 7.72 -1.25 14.43
C PRO A 108 6.31 -1.85 14.60
N ILE A 109 6.15 -3.16 14.39
CA ILE A 109 4.90 -3.91 14.53
C ILE A 109 5.12 -5.02 15.54
N ALA A 110 4.23 -5.15 16.53
CA ALA A 110 4.33 -6.19 17.56
C ALA A 110 4.19 -7.61 16.98
N LEU A 111 5.03 -8.54 17.45
CA LEU A 111 5.12 -9.93 16.97
C LEU A 111 3.83 -10.74 17.25
N ASP A 112 3.10 -10.38 18.28
CA ASP A 112 1.82 -10.98 18.72
C ASP A 112 0.59 -10.24 18.17
N SER A 113 0.78 -9.25 17.29
CA SER A 113 -0.33 -8.51 16.67
C SER A 113 -1.18 -9.40 15.75
N GLU A 114 -2.46 -9.05 15.63
CA GLU A 114 -3.41 -9.77 14.77
C GLU A 114 -2.97 -9.76 13.29
N ALA A 115 -2.35 -8.68 12.82
CA ALA A 115 -1.80 -8.58 11.46
C ALA A 115 -0.72 -9.64 11.20
N VAL A 116 0.24 -9.78 12.13
CA VAL A 116 1.30 -10.79 12.05
C VAL A 116 0.72 -12.20 12.11
N ALA A 117 -0.23 -12.46 13.02
CA ALA A 117 -0.88 -13.77 13.16
C ALA A 117 -1.67 -14.16 11.89
N ASN A 118 -2.42 -13.22 11.31
CA ASN A 118 -3.21 -13.43 10.09
C ASN A 118 -2.30 -13.66 8.87
N TYR A 119 -1.23 -12.89 8.70
CA TYR A 119 -0.28 -13.06 7.60
C TYR A 119 0.50 -14.38 7.73
N ALA A 120 1.01 -14.71 8.93
CA ALA A 120 1.68 -15.98 9.21
C ALA A 120 0.81 -17.19 8.87
N LYS A 121 -0.48 -17.13 9.22
CA LYS A 121 -1.48 -18.15 8.90
C LYS A 121 -1.80 -18.22 7.40
N ALA A 122 -1.95 -17.08 6.72
CA ALA A 122 -2.30 -17.03 5.30
C ALA A 122 -1.24 -17.68 4.40
N TYR A 123 0.05 -17.44 4.70
CA TYR A 123 1.17 -17.94 3.90
C TYR A 123 1.88 -19.17 4.52
N ASN A 124 1.40 -19.67 5.66
CA ASN A 124 1.98 -20.80 6.41
C ASN A 124 3.48 -20.60 6.73
N ILE A 125 3.81 -19.44 7.30
CA ILE A 125 5.17 -19.04 7.69
C ILE A 125 5.25 -18.74 9.19
N SER A 126 6.46 -18.55 9.74
CA SER A 126 6.61 -18.19 11.14
C SER A 126 6.10 -16.77 11.43
N PRO A 127 5.62 -16.46 12.66
CA PRO A 127 5.26 -15.09 13.04
C PRO A 127 6.39 -14.07 12.84
N LYS A 128 7.65 -14.47 13.07
CA LYS A 128 8.79 -13.57 12.84
C LYS A 128 9.04 -13.29 11.35
N ALA A 129 8.87 -14.30 10.49
CA ALA A 129 8.92 -14.11 9.04
C ALA A 129 7.76 -13.20 8.56
N ALA A 130 6.55 -13.40 9.08
CA ALA A 130 5.41 -12.55 8.76
C ALA A 130 5.60 -11.09 9.22
N GLN A 131 6.10 -10.88 10.43
CA GLN A 131 6.47 -9.55 10.96
C GLN A 131 7.48 -8.85 10.04
N HIS A 132 8.52 -9.56 9.61
CA HIS A 132 9.51 -9.06 8.66
C HIS A 132 8.87 -8.70 7.30
N SER A 133 8.12 -9.61 6.69
CA SER A 133 7.48 -9.38 5.38
C SER A 133 6.49 -8.22 5.40
N ILE A 134 5.68 -8.05 6.45
CA ILE A 134 4.77 -6.90 6.55
C ILE A 134 5.57 -5.59 6.58
N VAL A 135 6.67 -5.52 7.35
CA VAL A 135 7.47 -4.30 7.47
C VAL A 135 8.22 -3.98 6.17
N VAL A 136 8.84 -4.97 5.54
CA VAL A 136 9.47 -4.81 4.20
C VAL A 136 8.45 -4.36 3.16
N GLY A 137 7.23 -4.92 3.18
CA GLY A 137 6.20 -4.58 2.20
C GLY A 137 5.61 -3.18 2.38
N MET A 138 5.50 -2.71 3.63
CA MET A 138 5.09 -1.33 3.92
C MET A 138 6.18 -0.30 3.62
N ALA A 139 7.46 -0.68 3.72
CA ALA A 139 8.60 0.18 3.36
C ALA A 139 8.90 0.20 1.84
N ALA A 140 8.46 -0.82 1.08
CA ALA A 140 8.71 -0.96 -0.35
C ALA A 140 8.45 0.27 -1.26
N PRO A 141 7.48 1.17 -0.96
CA PRO A 141 7.31 2.42 -1.72
C PRO A 141 8.56 3.31 -1.80
N GLU A 142 9.45 3.28 -0.81
CA GLU A 142 10.71 4.06 -0.81
C GLU A 142 11.58 3.70 -2.02
N ALA A 143 11.79 2.40 -2.24
CA ALA A 143 12.59 1.90 -3.35
C ALA A 143 11.86 2.06 -4.69
N LEU A 144 10.56 1.79 -4.70
CA LEU A 144 9.73 1.88 -5.91
C LEU A 144 9.76 3.29 -6.51
N GLY A 145 9.54 4.34 -5.70
CA GLY A 145 9.52 5.72 -6.18
C GLY A 145 10.79 6.09 -6.94
N LYS A 146 11.95 5.90 -6.30
CA LYS A 146 13.28 6.17 -6.89
C LYS A 146 13.55 5.42 -8.20
N ILE A 147 13.02 4.21 -8.36
CA ILE A 147 13.17 3.42 -9.59
C ILE A 147 12.22 3.93 -10.68
N LEU A 148 10.99 4.35 -10.32
CA LEU A 148 10.05 4.93 -11.28
C LEU A 148 10.56 6.24 -11.88
N ASP A 149 11.29 7.05 -11.11
CA ASP A 149 11.93 8.28 -11.59
C ASP A 149 12.91 8.00 -12.76
N GLN A 150 13.64 6.88 -12.70
CA GLN A 150 14.53 6.44 -13.79
C GLN A 150 13.79 5.73 -14.95
N LEU A 151 12.59 5.19 -14.69
CA LEU A 151 11.76 4.48 -15.68
C LEU A 151 10.71 5.39 -16.34
N ALA A 152 10.99 6.70 -16.36
CA ALA A 152 10.28 7.69 -17.15
C ALA A 152 10.18 7.33 -18.65
N ASP A 153 9.44 8.14 -19.41
CA ASP A 153 9.22 7.96 -20.86
C ASP A 153 8.55 6.62 -21.25
N GLY A 154 7.67 6.11 -20.39
CA GLY A 154 6.80 4.95 -20.69
C GLY A 154 7.49 3.59 -20.64
N LYS A 155 8.67 3.49 -20.01
CA LYS A 155 9.43 2.25 -19.84
C LYS A 155 8.87 1.34 -18.75
N TYR A 156 8.17 1.91 -17.78
CA TYR A 156 7.43 1.20 -16.73
C TYR A 156 6.06 0.70 -17.21
N ILE A 157 5.72 -0.56 -16.91
CA ILE A 157 4.42 -1.18 -17.23
C ILE A 157 3.57 -1.42 -15.97
N GLY A 158 4.19 -1.86 -14.87
CA GLY A 158 3.50 -2.24 -13.63
C GLY A 158 4.48 -2.78 -12.59
N HIS A 159 4.03 -2.95 -11.35
CA HIS A 159 4.80 -3.65 -10.33
C HIS A 159 3.91 -4.60 -9.51
N THR A 160 4.54 -5.60 -8.90
CA THR A 160 3.94 -6.52 -7.94
C THR A 160 4.92 -6.72 -6.79
N LEU A 161 4.45 -6.57 -5.56
CA LEU A 161 5.15 -7.07 -4.38
C LEU A 161 4.76 -8.54 -4.18
N THR A 162 5.73 -9.43 -4.07
CA THR A 162 5.47 -10.86 -3.82
C THR A 162 5.25 -11.13 -2.33
N ASP A 163 4.39 -12.11 -2.02
CA ASP A 163 4.01 -12.44 -0.65
C ASP A 163 4.81 -13.61 -0.05
N GLY A 164 4.70 -13.74 1.27
CA GLY A 164 5.28 -14.82 2.06
C GLY A 164 6.64 -14.45 2.67
N GLU A 165 7.41 -15.46 3.06
CA GLU A 165 8.72 -15.27 3.74
C GLU A 165 9.81 -14.67 2.83
N LYS A 166 9.67 -14.79 1.51
CA LYS A 166 10.65 -14.31 0.52
C LYS A 166 10.05 -13.24 -0.38
N MET A 167 9.59 -12.18 0.26
CA MET A 167 9.06 -10.99 -0.39
C MET A 167 10.10 -10.35 -1.33
N SER A 168 9.62 -9.84 -2.47
CA SER A 168 10.40 -9.11 -3.47
C SER A 168 9.52 -8.14 -4.24
N LEU A 169 10.10 -7.02 -4.67
CA LEU A 169 9.45 -6.07 -5.57
C LEU A 169 9.80 -6.42 -7.02
N VAL A 170 8.81 -6.89 -7.78
CA VAL A 170 8.96 -7.18 -9.21
C VAL A 170 8.41 -6.02 -10.01
N ILE A 171 9.26 -5.33 -10.76
CA ILE A 171 8.91 -4.19 -11.62
C ILE A 171 8.90 -4.69 -13.06
N THR A 172 7.72 -4.70 -13.68
CA THR A 172 7.55 -5.07 -15.09
C THR A 172 7.82 -3.87 -15.98
N THR A 173 8.68 -4.03 -16.97
CA THR A 173 9.15 -2.97 -17.87
C THR A 173 9.03 -3.37 -19.34
N THR A 174 9.21 -2.41 -20.25
CA THR A 174 9.33 -2.70 -21.69
C THR A 174 10.63 -3.45 -22.00
N ALA A 175 10.68 -4.14 -23.14
CA ALA A 175 11.88 -4.87 -23.62
C ALA A 175 13.13 -3.97 -23.85
N ASP A 176 12.94 -2.64 -23.91
CA ASP A 176 14.00 -1.62 -24.01
C ASP A 176 14.68 -1.31 -22.66
N VAL A 177 14.33 -2.04 -21.60
CA VAL A 177 14.99 -1.99 -20.29
C VAL A 177 15.82 -3.26 -20.08
N VAL A 178 16.95 -3.14 -19.40
CA VAL A 178 17.78 -4.29 -18.99
C VAL A 178 17.09 -5.04 -17.85
N GLY A 179 17.04 -6.37 -17.95
CA GLY A 179 16.53 -7.23 -16.88
C GLY A 179 17.63 -7.53 -15.87
N GLU A 180 17.41 -7.20 -14.61
CA GLU A 180 18.40 -7.33 -13.54
C GLU A 180 17.74 -7.57 -12.18
N THR A 181 18.54 -7.99 -11.19
CA THR A 181 18.11 -8.22 -9.81
C THR A 181 19.03 -7.46 -8.86
N HIS A 182 18.45 -6.76 -7.89
CA HIS A 182 19.21 -5.93 -6.94
C HIS A 182 18.70 -6.13 -5.51
N GLU A 183 19.53 -5.81 -4.52
CA GLU A 183 19.18 -5.86 -3.10
C GLU A 183 19.23 -4.46 -2.51
N TYR A 184 18.06 -3.81 -2.42
CA TYR A 184 17.92 -2.47 -1.88
C TYR A 184 17.92 -2.47 -0.35
N VAL A 185 18.59 -1.49 0.28
CA VAL A 185 18.58 -1.29 1.73
C VAL A 185 17.78 -0.03 2.06
N PHE A 186 16.72 -0.14 2.84
CA PHE A 186 15.87 0.99 3.19
C PHE A 186 16.59 2.02 4.06
N ALA A 187 16.40 3.32 3.76
CA ALA A 187 16.83 4.41 4.63
C ALA A 187 15.68 4.98 5.48
N ASP A 188 14.41 4.78 5.09
CA ASP A 188 13.27 5.24 5.88
C ASP A 188 13.21 4.54 7.25
N ASN A 189 12.84 5.30 8.28
CA ASN A 189 12.85 4.83 9.67
C ASN A 189 11.95 3.61 9.93
N PHE A 190 10.92 3.37 9.12
CA PHE A 190 10.02 2.23 9.30
C PHE A 190 10.68 0.89 8.94
N GLY A 191 11.47 0.86 7.86
CA GLY A 191 12.15 -0.34 7.37
C GLY A 191 13.68 -0.32 7.48
N LYS A 192 14.24 0.70 8.15
CA LYS A 192 15.65 1.11 8.07
C LYS A 192 16.65 -0.04 8.19
N GLY A 193 17.51 -0.22 7.18
CA GLY A 193 18.53 -1.27 7.16
C GLY A 193 18.00 -2.67 6.81
N LEU A 194 16.68 -2.89 6.73
CA LEU A 194 16.13 -4.10 6.13
C LEU A 194 16.37 -4.10 4.61
N VAL A 195 16.37 -5.31 4.04
CA VAL A 195 16.68 -5.52 2.61
C VAL A 195 15.39 -5.87 1.85
N LEU A 196 15.16 -5.18 0.74
CA LEU A 196 14.16 -5.52 -0.26
C LEU A 196 14.85 -6.10 -1.51
N PRO A 197 14.63 -7.38 -1.84
CA PRO A 197 14.99 -7.92 -3.15
C PRO A 197 14.13 -7.28 -4.24
N ILE A 198 14.78 -6.75 -5.29
CA ILE A 198 14.13 -6.11 -6.43
C ILE A 198 14.45 -6.88 -7.70
N VAL A 199 13.46 -7.05 -8.57
CA VAL A 199 13.59 -7.69 -9.89
C VAL A 199 13.05 -6.75 -10.95
N ILE A 200 13.92 -6.29 -11.86
CA ILE A 200 13.52 -5.61 -13.08
C ILE A 200 13.21 -6.70 -14.12
N ALA A 201 11.96 -6.77 -14.56
CA ALA A 201 11.44 -7.81 -15.44
C ALA A 201 10.94 -7.22 -16.76
N PRO A 202 11.82 -7.05 -17.77
CA PRO A 202 11.42 -6.67 -19.11
C PRO A 202 10.47 -7.70 -19.70
N LYS A 203 9.40 -7.22 -20.32
CA LYS A 203 8.43 -8.04 -21.02
C LYS A 203 8.45 -7.68 -22.50
N ASP A 204 8.54 -8.70 -23.35
CA ASP A 204 8.32 -8.57 -24.77
C ASP A 204 6.87 -8.08 -25.01
N THR A 205 6.73 -6.93 -25.67
CA THR A 205 5.46 -6.49 -26.22
C THR A 205 5.13 -7.36 -27.44
N PRO A 206 3.95 -8.00 -27.49
CA PRO A 206 3.54 -8.86 -28.61
C PRO A 206 3.19 -8.08 -29.89
#